data_AF-A0A947WDI4-F1
#
_entry.id   AF-A0A947WDI4-F1
#
_cell.length_a   1.000
_cell.length_b   1.000
_cell.length_c   1.000
_cell.angle_alpha   90.00
_cell.angle_beta   90.00
_cell.angle_gamma   90.00
#
_symmetry.space_group_name_H-M   'P 1'
#
loop_
_entity.id
_entity.type
_entity.pdbx_description
1 polymer ?
#
loop_
_entity_poly.entity_id
_entity_poly.type
_entity_poly.pdbx_seq_one_letter_code
_entity_poly.pdbx_strand_id
1 'polypeptide(L)'
;AVNAALQVDLTGQVCADSLGPYIYSGFGGQVDFMRGAAMSKRGRPISALPSTARRGEVSRIVPMLSEGAGVVTTRADVHHVVTEHGAAHLYGRNVRERARALIDIAEPKFQEELERAAGERQIFGRNWPGADLA
;
A
#
# COMPACT_ATOMS: atom_id res chain seq x y z
N ALA A 1 10.09 -10.79 8.85
CA ALA A 1 10.88 -10.00 7.89
C ALA A 1 10.35 -8.58 7.91
N VAL A 2 11.23 -7.58 7.84
CA VAL A 2 10.84 -6.16 7.76
C VAL A 2 11.60 -5.55 6.59
N ASN A 3 10.87 -5.02 5.61
CA ASN A 3 11.44 -4.40 4.42
C ASN A 3 10.82 -3.02 4.20
N ALA A 4 11.59 -2.10 3.62
CA ALA A 4 11.10 -0.77 3.29
C ALA A 4 10.27 -0.79 1.99
N ALA A 5 9.28 0.09 1.89
CA ALA A 5 8.53 0.34 0.65
C ALA A 5 8.71 1.78 0.18
N LEU A 6 8.56 2.01 -1.13
CA LEU A 6 8.50 3.32 -1.76
C LEU A 6 7.08 3.87 -1.82
N GLN A 7 6.13 3.05 -2.27
CA GLN A 7 4.70 3.33 -2.33
C GLN A 7 3.91 2.05 -2.07
N VAL A 8 2.71 2.20 -1.52
CA VAL A 8 1.70 1.12 -1.44
C VAL A 8 0.39 1.63 -2.01
N ASP A 9 -0.18 0.90 -2.98
CA ASP A 9 -1.49 1.26 -3.52
C ASP A 9 -2.65 0.69 -2.70
N LEU A 10 -3.87 1.24 -2.91
CA LEU A 10 -5.07 0.83 -2.18
C LEU A 10 -5.48 -0.64 -2.37
N THR A 11 -4.89 -1.35 -3.33
CA THR A 11 -5.12 -2.80 -3.52
C THR A 11 -4.12 -3.66 -2.74
N GLY A 12 -3.06 -3.03 -2.22
CA GLY A 12 -1.97 -3.65 -1.49
C GLY A 12 -0.74 -3.96 -2.35
N GLN A 13 -0.62 -3.45 -3.57
CA GLN A 13 0.64 -3.61 -4.32
C GLN A 13 1.72 -2.71 -3.72
N VAL A 14 2.93 -3.24 -3.60
CA VAL A 14 4.06 -2.52 -2.99
C VAL A 14 5.14 -2.29 -4.05
N CYS A 15 5.43 -1.03 -4.32
CA CYS A 15 6.64 -0.61 -5.03
C CYS A 15 7.74 -0.35 -3.99
N ALA A 16 8.96 -0.82 -4.24
CA ALA A 16 10.11 -0.63 -3.35
C ALA A 16 11.40 -0.22 -4.05
N ASP A 17 11.46 -0.31 -5.39
CA ASP A 17 12.71 -0.16 -6.14
C ASP A 17 12.72 0.98 -7.17
N SER A 18 11.56 1.62 -7.42
CA SER A 18 11.37 2.55 -8.53
C SER A 18 10.49 3.74 -8.18
N LEU A 19 10.70 4.85 -8.87
CA LEU A 19 9.91 6.08 -8.81
C LEU A 19 9.27 6.30 -10.18
N GLY A 20 8.08 5.74 -10.38
CA GLY A 20 7.51 5.60 -11.72
C GLY A 20 8.45 4.76 -12.61
N PRO A 21 8.77 5.20 -13.84
CA PRO A 21 9.67 4.45 -14.73
C PRO A 21 11.16 4.53 -14.33
N TYR A 22 11.52 5.39 -13.37
CA TYR A 22 12.90 5.55 -12.94
C TYR A 22 13.28 4.47 -11.93
N ILE A 23 14.22 3.61 -12.29
CA ILE A 23 14.78 2.58 -11.41
C ILE A 23 15.70 3.25 -10.39
N TYR A 24 15.24 3.29 -9.14
CA TYR A 24 15.96 3.90 -8.02
C TYR A 24 16.94 2.92 -7.36
N SER A 25 16.56 1.64 -7.30
CA SER A 25 17.36 0.55 -6.76
C SER A 25 16.98 -0.78 -7.45
N GLY A 26 16.93 -1.90 -6.72
CA GLY A 26 16.46 -3.18 -7.26
C GLY A 26 15.64 -3.95 -6.23
N PHE A 27 14.87 -4.93 -6.71
CA PHE A 27 13.98 -5.74 -5.87
C PHE A 27 14.70 -6.48 -4.71
N GLY A 28 15.99 -6.83 -4.91
CA GLY A 28 16.84 -7.50 -3.92
C GLY A 28 16.22 -8.79 -3.37
N GLY A 29 16.50 -9.12 -2.11
CA GLY A 29 15.91 -10.28 -1.44
C GLY A 29 14.54 -10.02 -0.80
N GLN A 30 13.93 -8.85 -1.03
CA GLN A 30 12.72 -8.43 -0.32
C GLN A 30 11.61 -9.49 -0.47
N VAL A 31 11.33 -9.92 -1.70
CA VAL A 31 10.27 -10.89 -1.98
C VAL A 31 10.56 -12.24 -1.32
N ASP A 32 11.83 -12.68 -1.34
CA ASP A 32 12.24 -13.95 -0.75
C ASP A 32 12.01 -13.96 0.76
N PHE A 33 12.42 -12.90 1.46
CA PHE A 33 12.21 -12.78 2.90
C PHE A 33 10.74 -12.58 3.27
N MET A 34 9.95 -11.89 2.43
CA MET A 34 8.52 -11.72 2.66
C MET A 34 7.80 -13.08 2.56
N ARG A 35 8.08 -13.87 1.52
CA ARG A 35 7.51 -15.21 1.34
C ARG A 35 8.00 -16.19 2.39
N GLY A 36 9.30 -16.20 2.68
CA GLY A 36 9.89 -17.05 3.73
C GLY A 36 9.29 -16.73 5.11
N ALA A 37 9.07 -15.46 5.43
CA ALA A 37 8.38 -15.07 6.66
C ALA A 37 6.90 -15.49 6.66
N ALA A 38 6.21 -15.48 5.51
CA ALA A 38 4.81 -15.92 5.43
C ALA A 38 4.67 -17.44 5.67
N MET A 39 5.66 -18.23 5.23
CA MET A 39 5.70 -19.68 5.42
C MET A 39 6.17 -20.12 6.81
N SER A 40 6.83 -19.22 7.56
CA SER A 40 7.36 -19.53 8.87
C SER A 40 6.27 -19.59 9.94
N LYS A 41 6.38 -20.53 10.89
CA LYS A 41 5.47 -20.64 12.03
C LYS A 41 5.58 -19.36 12.87
N ARG A 42 4.47 -18.60 12.96
CA ARG A 42 4.38 -17.28 13.60
C ARG A 42 5.17 -16.17 12.90
N GLY A 43 5.62 -16.39 11.67
CA GLY A 43 6.32 -15.37 10.90
C GLY A 43 5.42 -14.18 10.56
N ARG A 44 6.02 -12.99 10.53
CA ARG A 44 5.34 -11.74 10.21
C ARG A 44 6.12 -11.01 9.11
N PRO A 45 5.64 -11.06 7.85
CA PRO A 45 6.13 -10.22 6.77
C PRO A 45 5.59 -8.80 6.95
N ILE A 46 6.47 -7.82 6.97
CA ILE A 46 6.14 -6.40 7.21
C ILE A 46 6.79 -5.55 6.12
N SER A 47 5.97 -4.76 5.42
CA SER A 47 6.38 -3.67 4.55
C SER A 47 6.20 -2.35 5.31
N ALA A 48 7.29 -1.63 5.59
CA ALA A 48 7.26 -0.40 6.37
C ALA A 48 7.60 0.82 5.49
N LEU A 49 6.90 1.92 5.70
CA LEU A 49 7.17 3.19 5.04
C LEU A 49 6.64 4.36 5.89
N PRO A 50 7.35 5.50 5.95
CA PRO A 50 6.69 6.76 6.27
C PRO A 50 5.43 6.95 5.45
N SER A 51 4.37 7.50 6.04
CA SER A 51 3.09 7.73 5.35
C SER A 51 3.21 8.80 4.25
N THR A 52 4.23 9.66 4.34
CA THR A 52 4.49 10.77 3.41
C THR A 52 5.94 10.84 2.92
N ALA A 53 6.16 11.64 1.86
CA ALA A 53 7.45 12.06 1.33
C ALA A 53 7.46 13.59 1.14
N ARG A 54 8.62 14.13 0.73
CA ARG A 54 8.81 15.58 0.45
C ARG A 54 8.28 16.46 1.59
N ARG A 55 8.74 16.21 2.82
CA ARG A 55 8.33 16.95 4.03
C ARG A 55 6.82 16.98 4.25
N GLY A 56 6.15 15.87 3.93
CA GLY A 56 4.71 15.72 4.11
C GLY A 56 3.89 16.12 2.89
N GLU A 57 4.47 16.67 1.82
CA GLU A 57 3.72 17.17 0.67
C GLU A 57 3.10 16.06 -0.20
N VAL A 58 3.63 14.84 -0.15
CA VAL A 58 3.19 13.73 -1.01
C VAL A 58 2.88 12.51 -0.17
N SER A 59 1.72 11.88 -0.39
CA SER A 59 1.37 10.61 0.24
C SER A 59 2.15 9.43 -0.36
N ARG A 60 2.48 8.44 0.47
CA ARG A 60 3.10 7.16 0.04
C ARG A 60 2.14 5.98 0.12
N ILE A 61 1.01 6.13 0.80
CA ILE A 61 -0.19 5.35 0.51
C ILE A 61 -0.91 6.07 -0.64
N VAL A 62 -1.01 5.43 -1.79
CA VAL A 62 -1.46 6.07 -3.03
C VAL A 62 -2.71 5.37 -3.58
N PRO A 63 -3.57 6.05 -4.35
CA PRO A 63 -4.67 5.38 -5.02
C PRO A 63 -4.15 4.24 -5.91
N MET A 64 -3.19 4.56 -6.76
CA MET A 64 -2.52 3.65 -7.68
C MET A 64 -1.02 3.95 -7.66
N LEU A 65 -0.19 2.92 -7.82
CA LEU A 65 1.25 3.13 -7.97
C LEU A 65 1.52 4.07 -9.15
N SER A 66 2.58 4.88 -9.04
CA SER A 66 2.97 5.77 -10.12
C SER A 66 3.12 5.01 -11.44
N GLU A 67 2.73 5.63 -12.56
CA GLU A 67 2.83 5.01 -13.86
C GLU A 67 4.27 4.53 -14.15
N GLY A 68 4.40 3.29 -14.62
CA GLY A 68 5.70 2.65 -14.85
C GLY A 68 6.40 2.11 -13.59
N ALA A 69 5.86 2.30 -12.38
CA ALA A 69 6.45 1.77 -11.16
C ALA A 69 6.44 0.23 -11.12
N GLY A 70 7.58 -0.34 -10.73
CA GLY A 70 7.75 -1.77 -10.52
C GLY A 70 7.02 -2.27 -9.27
N VAL A 71 6.18 -3.29 -9.42
CA VAL A 71 5.59 -4.00 -8.28
C VAL A 71 6.61 -5.02 -7.77
N VAL A 72 7.21 -4.72 -6.62
CA VAL A 72 8.18 -5.63 -5.97
C VAL A 72 7.44 -6.68 -5.15
N THR A 73 6.54 -6.28 -4.26
CA THR A 73 5.69 -7.22 -3.52
C THR A 73 4.27 -7.13 -4.07
N THR A 74 3.80 -8.25 -4.62
CA THR A 74 2.47 -8.30 -5.22
C THR A 74 1.38 -8.20 -4.16
N ARG A 75 0.16 -7.83 -4.58
CA ARG A 75 -1.01 -7.84 -3.71
C ARG A 75 -1.31 -9.22 -3.09
N ALA A 76 -0.81 -10.31 -3.64
CA ALA A 76 -1.00 -11.65 -3.08
C ALA A 76 0.03 -11.96 -1.98
N ASP A 77 1.23 -11.37 -2.07
CA ASP A 77 2.35 -11.62 -1.16
C ASP A 77 2.38 -10.64 0.04
N VAL A 78 1.63 -9.54 0.00
CA VAL A 78 1.60 -8.55 1.08
C VAL A 78 0.83 -9.05 2.30
N HIS A 79 1.41 -8.90 3.49
CA HIS A 79 0.77 -9.26 4.77
C HIS A 79 0.51 -8.05 5.66
N HIS A 80 1.55 -7.34 6.08
CA HIS A 80 1.42 -6.16 6.92
C HIS A 80 2.04 -4.96 6.24
N VAL A 81 1.35 -3.82 6.29
CA VAL A 81 1.87 -2.50 5.92
C VAL A 81 1.90 -1.64 7.17
N VAL A 82 3.01 -0.95 7.42
CA VAL A 82 3.20 -0.15 8.64
C VAL A 82 3.68 1.25 8.29
N THR A 83 3.03 2.24 8.89
CA THR A 83 3.42 3.66 8.88
C THR A 83 3.56 4.16 10.33
N GLU A 84 3.93 5.43 10.49
CA GLU A 84 3.90 6.12 11.78
C GLU A 84 2.49 6.25 12.39
N HIS A 85 1.44 6.07 11.58
CA HIS A 85 0.03 6.17 12.02
C HIS A 85 -0.57 4.81 12.41
N GLY A 86 0.09 3.69 12.10
CA GLY A 86 -0.37 2.37 12.53
C GLY A 86 0.05 1.22 11.62
N ALA A 87 -0.66 0.09 11.75
CA ALA A 87 -0.40 -1.13 10.99
C ALA A 87 -1.67 -1.68 10.35
N ALA A 88 -1.61 -1.93 9.04
CA ALA A 88 -2.67 -2.55 8.26
C ALA A 88 -2.30 -4.01 7.93
N HIS A 89 -3.10 -4.96 8.41
CA HIS A 89 -2.99 -6.36 8.01
C HIS A 89 -3.86 -6.62 6.77
N LEU A 90 -3.27 -7.09 5.66
CA LEU A 90 -3.92 -7.21 4.36
C LEU A 90 -4.10 -8.66 3.88
N TYR A 91 -3.44 -9.63 4.53
CA TYR A 91 -3.53 -11.03 4.13
C TYR A 91 -4.93 -11.59 4.40
N GLY A 92 -5.51 -12.27 3.41
CA GLY A 92 -6.88 -12.81 3.47
C GLY A 92 -8.00 -11.76 3.34
N ARG A 93 -7.68 -10.46 3.22
CA ARG A 93 -8.66 -9.39 3.07
C ARG A 93 -9.03 -9.14 1.61
N ASN A 94 -10.29 -8.76 1.37
CA ASN A 94 -10.72 -8.30 0.06
C ASN A 94 -10.23 -6.87 -0.25
N VAL A 95 -10.34 -6.42 -1.50
CA VAL A 95 -9.80 -5.12 -1.94
C VAL A 95 -10.43 -3.93 -1.19
N ARG A 96 -11.72 -4.00 -0.86
CA ARG A 96 -12.41 -2.96 -0.08
C ARG A 96 -11.83 -2.84 1.33
N GLU A 97 -11.69 -3.97 2.03
CA GLU A 97 -11.12 -4.03 3.37
C GLU A 97 -9.65 -3.58 3.39
N ARG A 98 -8.89 -3.90 2.34
CA ARG A 98 -7.51 -3.44 2.17
C ARG A 98 -7.43 -1.94 2.00
N ALA A 99 -8.23 -1.38 1.09
CA ALA A 99 -8.25 0.06 0.87
C ALA A 99 -8.59 0.81 2.14
N ARG A 100 -9.64 0.38 2.87
CA ARG A 100 -10.00 0.96 4.18
C ARG A 100 -8.82 0.92 5.15
N ALA A 101 -8.23 -0.24 5.36
CA ALA A 101 -7.14 -0.41 6.31
C ALA A 101 -5.89 0.39 5.95
N LEU A 102 -5.59 0.57 4.65
CA LEU A 102 -4.47 1.37 4.17
C LEU A 102 -4.74 2.88 4.34
N ILE A 103 -5.97 3.32 4.10
CA ILE A 103 -6.39 4.71 4.33
C ILE A 103 -6.29 5.05 5.82
N ASP A 104 -6.74 4.16 6.71
CA ASP A 104 -6.71 4.37 8.15
C ASP A 104 -5.28 4.59 8.70
N ILE A 105 -4.25 4.11 8.00
CA ILE A 105 -2.83 4.29 8.36
C ILE A 105 -2.11 5.31 7.46
N ALA A 106 -2.82 6.00 6.57
CA ALA A 106 -2.26 7.10 5.79
C ALA A 106 -2.23 8.39 6.64
N GLU A 107 -1.42 9.36 6.22
CA GLU A 107 -1.42 10.70 6.84
C GLU A 107 -2.83 11.30 6.78
N PRO A 108 -3.39 11.77 7.91
CA PRO A 108 -4.77 12.24 8.01
C PRO A 108 -5.23 13.19 6.89
N LYS A 109 -4.37 14.11 6.46
CA LYS A 109 -4.72 15.09 5.42
C LYS A 109 -4.94 14.49 4.01
N PHE A 110 -4.45 13.27 3.75
CA PHE A 110 -4.64 12.58 2.46
C PHE A 110 -5.76 11.53 2.50
N GLN A 111 -6.34 11.25 3.67
CA GLN A 111 -7.34 10.18 3.80
C GLN A 111 -8.59 10.44 2.96
N GLU A 112 -9.12 11.68 2.98
CA GLU A 112 -10.28 12.07 2.18
C GLU A 112 -10.04 11.90 0.67
N GLU A 113 -8.86 12.33 0.19
CA GLU A 113 -8.48 12.17 -1.21
C GLU A 113 -8.39 10.69 -1.61
N LEU A 114 -7.79 9.86 -0.76
CA LEU A 114 -7.69 8.42 -0.99
C LEU A 114 -9.07 7.74 -0.99
N GLU A 115 -9.99 8.15 -0.11
CA GLU A 115 -11.36 7.65 -0.09
C GLU A 115 -12.12 8.02 -1.36
N ARG A 116 -12.00 9.27 -1.81
CA ARG A 116 -12.61 9.72 -3.07
C ARG A 116 -12.07 8.91 -4.24
N ALA A 117 -10.75 8.78 -4.35
CA ALA A 117 -10.12 7.99 -5.42
C ALA A 117 -10.50 6.50 -5.35
N ALA A 118 -10.71 5.94 -4.16
CA ALA A 118 -11.25 4.58 -4.00
C ALA A 118 -12.69 4.46 -4.50
N GLY A 119 -13.52 5.48 -4.25
CA GLY A 119 -14.89 5.60 -4.74
C GLY A 119 -14.96 5.68 -6.27
N GLU A 120 -14.19 6.58 -6.88
CA GLU A 120 -14.08 6.74 -8.34
C GLU A 120 -13.66 5.44 -9.03
N ARG A 121 -12.77 4.66 -8.38
CA ARG A 121 -12.32 3.34 -8.87
C ARG A 121 -13.25 2.19 -8.49
N GLN A 122 -14.42 2.48 -7.93
CA GLN A 122 -15.43 1.52 -7.48
C GLN A 122 -14.91 0.46 -6.49
N ILE A 123 -13.84 0.74 -5.75
CA ILE A 123 -13.27 -0.19 -4.75
C ILE A 123 -14.26 -0.41 -3.59
N PHE A 124 -14.93 0.65 -3.16
CA PHE A 124 -15.96 0.57 -2.12
C PHE A 124 -17.31 0.06 -2.64
N GLY A 125 -17.48 -0.07 -3.95
CA GLY A 125 -18.71 -0.48 -4.62
C GLY A 125 -19.70 0.67 -4.80
N ARG A 126 -20.84 0.37 -5.45
CA ARG A 126 -21.82 1.36 -5.92
C ARG A 126 -22.57 2.10 -4.80
N ASN A 127 -22.63 1.54 -3.60
CA ASN A 127 -23.34 2.13 -2.46
C ASN A 127 -22.41 2.97 -1.56
N TRP A 128 -21.27 3.41 -2.09
CA TRP A 128 -20.37 4.32 -1.37
C TRP A 128 -21.06 5.69 -1.22
N PRO A 129 -21.12 6.30 -0.02
CA PRO A 129 -21.82 7.57 0.20
C PRO A 129 -21.31 8.73 -0.67
N GLY A 130 -20.07 8.65 -1.15
CA GLY A 130 -19.49 9.63 -2.09
C GLY A 130 -19.60 9.23 -3.57
N ALA A 131 -20.36 8.20 -3.93
CA ALA A 131 -20.51 7.75 -5.32
C ALA A 131 -21.27 8.76 -6.19
N ASP A 132 -22.09 9.62 -5.59
CA ASP A 132 -22.88 10.66 -6.29
C ASP A 132 -22.07 11.94 -6.59
N LEU A 133 -20.80 11.99 -6.17
CA LEU A 133 -19.90 13.14 -6.35
C LEU A 133 -18.87 12.95 -7.48
N ALA A 134 -18.91 11.81 -8.19
CA ALA A 134 -18.08 11.48 -9.34
C ALA A 134 -18.86 11.59 -10.65
#